data_AF-A0A9E1F9X5-F1
#
_entry.id   AF-A0A9E1F9X5-F1
#
_cell.length_a   1.000
_cell.length_b   1.000
_cell.length_c   1.000
_cell.angle_alpha   90.00
_cell.angle_beta   90.00
_cell.angle_gamma   90.00
#
_symmetry.space_group_name_H-M   'P 1'
#
loop_
_entity.id
_entity.type
_entity.pdbx_description
1 polymer ?
#
loop_
_entity_poly.entity_id
_entity_poly.type
_entity_poly.pdbx_seq_one_letter_code
_entity_poly.pdbx_strand_id
1 'polypeptide(L)' 'MKVALLQQEFKGTKEATIAKTLELIAEAKKGGADLVVCQELLQ' A
#
# COMPACT_ATOMS: atom_id res chain seq x y z
N MET A 1 -16.68 5.33 7.55
CA MET A 1 -15.32 4.76 7.58
C MET A 1 -15.02 4.17 6.22
N LYS A 2 -14.06 4.72 5.47
CA LYS A 2 -13.57 4.20 4.19
C LYS A 2 -12.30 3.40 4.42
N VAL A 3 -12.23 2.21 3.84
CA VAL A 3 -11.05 1.33 3.93
C VAL A 3 -10.44 1.20 2.55
N ALA A 4 -9.12 1.37 2.45
CA ALA A 4 -8.36 1.08 1.23
C ALA A 4 -7.60 -0.24 1.39
N LEU A 5 -7.74 -1.13 0.41
CA LEU A 5 -6.99 -2.38 0.33
C LEU A 5 -5.83 -2.17 -0.64
N LEU A 6 -4.59 -2.29 -0.18
CA LEU A 6 -3.41 -2.13 -1.02
C LEU A 6 -3.06 -3.43 -1.72
N GLN A 7 -3.23 -3.41 -3.03
CA GLN A 7 -2.80 -4.48 -3.91
C GLN A 7 -1.53 -4.07 -4.65
N GLN A 8 -0.43 -4.78 -4.38
CA GLN A 8 0.88 -4.56 -5.01
C GLN A 8 1.70 -5.84 -4.98
N GLU A 9 2.65 -5.99 -5.90
CA GLU A 9 3.64 -7.06 -5.86
C GLU A 9 4.90 -6.65 -5.06
N PHE A 10 5.69 -7.63 -4.63
CA PHE A 10 7.03 -7.38 -4.10
C PHE A 10 7.94 -6.79 -5.18
N LYS A 11 8.59 -5.67 -4.90
CA LYS A 11 9.41 -4.92 -5.88
C LYS A 11 10.87 -5.37 -5.91
N GLY A 12 11.13 -6.64 -5.64
CA GLY A 12 12.46 -7.25 -5.66
C GLY A 12 13.34 -6.93 -4.44
N THR A 13 13.21 -5.73 -3.86
CA THR A 13 13.84 -5.38 -2.58
C THR A 13 12.83 -4.84 -1.58
N LYS A 14 13.19 -4.91 -0.30
CA LYS A 14 12.39 -4.38 0.80
C LYS A 14 12.21 -2.87 0.65
N GLU A 15 13.28 -2.15 0.30
CA GLU A 15 13.32 -0.70 0.17
C GLU A 15 12.43 -0.23 -0.98
N ALA A 16 12.50 -0.89 -2.14
CA ALA A 16 11.65 -0.58 -3.28
C ALA A 16 10.17 -0.85 -2.97
N THR A 17 9.89 -1.94 -2.25
CA THR A 17 8.53 -2.30 -1.84
C THR A 17 7.97 -1.29 -0.84
N ILE A 18 8.77 -0.85 0.13
CA ILE A 18 8.39 0.19 1.09
C ILE A 18 8.10 1.50 0.35
N ALA A 19 8.98 1.93 -0.55
CA ALA A 19 8.78 3.14 -1.34
C ALA A 19 7.45 3.10 -2.09
N LYS A 20 7.15 1.98 -2.76
CA LYS A 20 5.87 1.83 -3.45
C LYS A 20 4.67 1.80 -2.50
N THR A 21 4.80 1.13 -1.36
CA THR A 21 3.75 1.09 -0.33
C THR A 21 3.40 2.50 0.14
N LEU A 22 4.41 3.34 0.38
CA LEU A 22 4.20 4.72 0.83
C LEU A 22 3.47 5.57 -0.21
N GLU A 23 3.81 5.42 -1.50
CA GLU A 23 3.07 6.08 -2.59
C GLU A 23 1.58 5.70 -2.55
N LEU A 24 1.28 4.40 -2.41
CA LEU A 24 -0.11 3.93 -2.40
C LEU A 24 -0.88 4.36 -1.15
N ILE A 25 -0.23 4.44 0.02
CA ILE A 25 -0.82 5.02 1.23
C ILE A 25 -1.18 6.49 1.01
N ALA A 26 -0.31 7.26 0.35
CA ALA A 26 -0.58 8.66 0.05
C ALA A 26 -1.79 8.82 -0.90
N GLU A 27 -1.92 7.96 -1.90
CA GLU A 27 -3.09 7.93 -2.79
C GLU A 27 -4.37 7.51 -2.06
N ALA A 28 -4.30 6.51 -1.18
CA ALA A 28 -5.43 6.10 -0.35
C ALA A 28 -5.93 7.24 0.54
N LYS A 29 -5.01 8.04 1.10
CA LYS A 29 -5.35 9.24 1.86
C LYS A 29 -6.07 10.29 1.01
N LYS A 30 -5.63 10.52 -0.24
CA LYS A 30 -6.33 11.43 -1.18
C LYS A 30 -7.75 10.94 -1.48
N GLY A 31 -7.97 9.63 -1.53
CA GLY A 31 -9.29 9.01 -1.66
C GLY A 31 -10.18 9.11 -0.41
N GLY A 32 -9.65 9.66 0.69
CA GLY A 32 -10.34 9.79 1.97
C GLY A 32 -10.45 8.49 2.75
N ALA A 33 -9.48 7.58 2.61
CA ALA A 33 -9.43 6.36 3.41
C ALA A 33 -9.08 6.68 4.88
N ASP A 34 -9.84 6.09 5.79
CA ASP A 34 -9.62 6.16 7.25
C ASP A 34 -8.71 5.03 7.74
N LEU A 35 -8.68 3.91 7.00
CA LEU A 35 -7.83 2.74 7.26
C LEU A 35 -7.23 2.23 5.96
N VAL A 36 -5.95 1.86 6.00
CA VAL A 36 -5.25 1.21 4.90
C VAL A 36 -4.82 -0.18 5.35
N VAL A 37 -5.18 -1.20 4.57
CA VAL A 37 -4.80 -2.59 4.84
C VAL A 37 -3.82 -3.05 3.77
N CYS A 38 -2.63 -3.44 4.18
CA CYS A 38 -1.63 -4.03 3.31
C CYS A 38 -1.90 -5.52 3.12
N GLN A 39 -1.77 -6.01 1.88
CA GLN A 39 -1.76 -7.45 1.63
C GLN A 39 -0.41 -8.08 2.02
N GLU A 40 -0.45 -9.36 2.35
CA GLU A 40 0.75 -10.18 2.43
C GLU A 40 1.38 -10.32 1.03
N LEU A 41 2.71 -10.23 0.96
CA LEU A 41 3.46 -10.34 -0.27
C LEU A 41 4.10 -11.72 -0.32
N LEU A 42 3.55 -12.59 -1.15
CA LEU A 42 4.17 -13.86 -1.50
C LEU A 42 5.25 -13.59 -2.57
N GLN A 43 6.46 -14.11 -2.34
CA GLN A 43 7.57 -14.05 -3.30
C GLN A 43 7.38 -15.02 -4.45
#